data_AF-A0A212JU80-F1
#
_entry.id   AF-A0A212JU80-F1
#
_cell.length_a   1.000
_cell.length_b   1.000
_cell.length_c   1.000
_cell.angle_alpha   90.00
_cell.angle_beta   90.00
_cell.angle_gamma   90.00
#
_symmetry.space_group_name_H-M   'P 1'
#
loop_
_entity.id
_entity.type
_entity.pdbx_description
1 polymer ?
#
loop_
_entity_poly.entity_id
_entity_poly.type
_entity_poly.pdbx_seq_one_letter_code
_entity_poly.pdbx_strand_id
1 'polypeptide(L)'
;MNDIRKKIDRNRDLFDDQEPSFGHMERFEALLKSKNEESLKNEKRVKRVRFISAISVAASIAILIAVVVRFSTPDNTGGNIPAPEVIGATDEFKTTNDYYNQKMEAKIADIMCKLAYTDTENQARLTKDIQKIIDGNNNFINEISKNEDKDMAIHFLVKHYRTNIHVLENIDQKLGKYTKC
;
A
#
# COMPACT_ATOMS: atom_id res chain seq x y z
N MET A 1 -8.77 -37.66 4.30
CA MET A 1 -10.08 -37.15 3.83
C MET A 1 -11.20 -37.29 4.86
N ASN A 2 -11.21 -38.37 5.67
CA ASN A 2 -12.27 -38.60 6.67
C ASN A 2 -12.27 -37.62 7.87
N ASP A 3 -11.11 -37.08 8.26
CA ASP A 3 -11.05 -36.15 9.40
C ASP A 3 -11.59 -34.76 9.12
N ILE A 4 -11.49 -34.30 7.87
CA ILE A 4 -12.04 -33.00 7.47
C ILE A 4 -13.57 -33.08 7.45
N ARG A 5 -14.14 -34.14 6.89
CA ARG A 5 -15.60 -34.38 6.94
C ARG A 5 -16.10 -34.44 8.38
N LYS A 6 -15.43 -35.21 9.26
CA LYS A 6 -15.76 -35.24 10.70
C LYS A 6 -15.63 -33.89 11.40
N LYS A 7 -14.77 -32.98 10.93
CA LYS A 7 -14.66 -31.62 11.47
C LYS A 7 -15.79 -30.73 10.97
N ILE A 8 -16.13 -30.82 9.69
CA ILE A 8 -17.24 -30.08 9.09
C ILE A 8 -18.57 -30.54 9.71
N ASP A 9 -18.80 -31.85 9.81
CA ASP A 9 -20.04 -32.41 10.39
C ASP A 9 -20.23 -32.01 11.87
N ARG A 10 -19.13 -31.91 12.62
CA ARG A 10 -19.15 -31.48 14.03
C ARG A 10 -19.38 -29.99 14.24
N ASN A 11 -19.18 -29.18 13.20
CA ASN A 11 -19.34 -27.73 13.26
C ASN A 11 -20.33 -27.26 12.18
N ARG A 12 -21.26 -28.13 11.78
CA ARG A 12 -22.16 -27.89 10.66
C ARG A 12 -23.02 -26.64 10.91
N ASP A 13 -23.36 -26.39 12.16
CA ASP A 13 -24.03 -25.18 12.65
C ASP A 13 -23.27 -23.87 12.36
N LEU A 14 -21.95 -23.91 12.17
CA LEU A 14 -21.15 -22.75 11.75
C LEU A 14 -21.16 -22.50 10.25
N PHE A 15 -21.62 -23.47 9.45
CA PHE A 15 -21.53 -23.46 7.99
C PHE A 15 -22.88 -23.59 7.26
N ASP A 16 -23.96 -23.84 7.99
CA ASP A 16 -25.32 -23.97 7.46
C ASP A 16 -26.07 -22.63 7.62
N ASP A 17 -27.04 -22.37 6.75
CA ASP A 17 -27.84 -21.12 6.74
C ASP A 17 -28.99 -21.16 7.75
N GLN A 18 -28.91 -22.07 8.74
CA GLN A 18 -29.93 -22.21 9.78
C GLN A 18 -29.86 -21.08 10.78
N GLU A 19 -31.03 -20.69 11.30
CA GLU A 19 -31.14 -19.66 12.32
C GLU A 19 -30.31 -20.07 13.56
N PRO A 20 -29.47 -19.15 14.11
CA PRO A 20 -28.59 -19.49 15.23
C PRO A 20 -29.36 -20.04 16.43
N SER A 21 -28.71 -20.92 17.19
CA SER A 21 -29.28 -21.45 18.43
C SER A 21 -29.78 -20.34 19.37
N PHE A 22 -30.88 -20.60 20.08
CA PHE A 22 -31.43 -19.69 21.07
C PHE A 22 -30.35 -19.23 22.06
N GLY A 23 -30.30 -17.92 22.37
CA GLY A 23 -29.24 -17.35 23.20
C GLY A 23 -27.99 -16.89 22.43
N HIS A 24 -27.89 -17.12 21.12
CA HIS A 24 -26.70 -16.74 20.33
C HIS A 24 -26.55 -15.22 20.25
N MET A 25 -27.65 -14.47 20.09
CA MET A 25 -27.62 -13.02 20.04
C MET A 25 -27.12 -12.44 21.36
N GLU A 26 -27.58 -12.98 22.49
CA GLU A 26 -27.21 -12.55 23.83
C GLU A 26 -25.72 -12.82 24.11
N ARG A 27 -25.21 -13.99 23.69
CA ARG A 27 -23.78 -14.31 23.77
C ARG A 27 -22.93 -13.42 22.87
N PHE A 28 -23.42 -13.14 21.66
CA PHE A 28 -22.75 -12.27 20.71
C PHE A 28 -22.69 -10.82 21.20
N GLU A 29 -23.80 -10.29 21.71
CA GLU A 29 -23.85 -8.96 22.34
C GLU A 29 -22.94 -8.86 23.56
N ALA A 30 -22.88 -9.90 24.40
CA ALA A 30 -21.99 -9.94 25.54
C ALA A 30 -20.51 -9.87 25.12
N LEU A 31 -20.14 -10.56 24.03
CA LEU A 31 -18.79 -10.51 23.44
C LEU A 31 -18.46 -9.14 22.81
N LEU A 32 -19.44 -8.48 22.21
CA LEU A 32 -19.24 -7.12 21.68
C LEU A 32 -19.05 -6.09 22.80
N LYS A 33 -19.86 -6.18 23.87
CA LYS A 33 -19.76 -5.29 25.03
C LYS A 33 -18.44 -5.46 25.76
N SER A 34 -17.94 -6.68 25.95
CA SER A 34 -16.65 -6.92 26.62
C SER A 34 -15.46 -6.35 25.84
N LYS A 35 -15.47 -6.45 24.50
CA LYS A 35 -14.42 -5.85 23.64
C LYS A 35 -14.45 -4.33 23.65
N ASN A 36 -15.64 -3.73 23.67
CA ASN A 36 -15.79 -2.27 23.76
C ASN A 36 -15.37 -1.73 25.15
N GLU A 37 -15.62 -2.47 26.22
CA GLU A 37 -15.15 -2.08 27.55
C GLU A 37 -13.62 -2.20 27.69
N GLU A 38 -13.01 -3.18 27.01
CA GLU A 38 -11.55 -3.33 26.95
C GLU A 38 -10.89 -2.21 26.11
N SER A 39 -11.52 -1.79 25.01
CA SER A 39 -11.06 -0.64 24.23
C SER A 39 -11.16 0.68 25.01
N LEU A 40 -12.25 0.89 25.77
CA LEU A 40 -12.46 2.07 26.62
C LEU A 40 -11.49 2.14 27.82
N LYS A 41 -11.06 0.98 28.36
CA LYS A 41 -10.01 0.93 29.40
C LYS A 41 -8.63 1.26 28.83
N ASN A 42 -8.36 0.91 27.58
CA ASN A 42 -7.10 1.22 26.90
C ASN A 42 -7.03 2.69 26.43
N GLU A 43 -8.14 3.34 26.08
CA GLU A 43 -8.17 4.77 25.74
C GLU A 43 -7.76 5.68 26.90
N LYS A 44 -8.06 5.32 28.16
CA LYS A 44 -7.70 6.13 29.33
C LYS A 44 -6.19 6.14 29.62
N ARG A 45 -5.39 5.22 29.03
CA ARG A 45 -3.95 5.10 29.29
C ARG A 45 -3.05 5.82 28.28
N VAL A 46 -3.60 6.43 27.21
CA VAL A 46 -2.81 7.04 26.12
C VAL A 46 -2.78 8.59 26.19
N LYS A 47 -3.35 9.21 27.22
CA LYS A 47 -3.28 10.67 27.42
C LYS A 47 -1.96 11.13 28.05
N ARG A 48 -0.80 10.82 27.44
CA ARG A 48 0.46 11.49 27.83
C ARG A 48 1.61 11.41 26.82
N VAL A 49 1.36 11.66 25.54
CA VAL A 49 2.43 12.16 24.65
C VAL A 49 1.85 13.15 23.65
N ARG A 50 1.70 14.41 24.08
CA ARG A 50 1.67 15.57 23.18
C ARG A 50 3.03 16.24 23.29
N PHE A 51 3.45 16.88 22.20
CA PHE A 51 4.75 17.53 21.94
C PHE A 51 5.81 16.67 21.27
N ILE A 52 5.54 16.23 20.03
CA ILE A 52 6.43 16.54 18.90
C ILE A 52 5.53 16.90 17.71
N SER A 53 5.19 18.19 17.63
CA SER A 53 4.59 18.82 16.45
C SER A 53 5.74 19.43 15.64
N ALA A 54 5.67 19.27 14.32
CA ALA A 54 6.41 20.03 13.30
C ALA A 54 7.78 19.54 12.78
N ILE A 55 7.96 18.23 12.49
CA ILE A 55 9.05 17.80 11.57
C ILE A 55 8.61 16.89 10.39
N SER A 56 7.41 16.31 10.37
CA SER A 56 7.15 15.20 9.42
C SER A 56 6.67 15.57 8.01
N VAL A 57 6.46 16.85 7.66
CA VAL A 57 5.94 17.20 6.33
C VAL A 57 7.05 17.25 5.26
N ALA A 58 8.30 17.53 5.63
CA ALA A 58 9.41 17.59 4.68
C ALA A 58 10.12 16.22 4.47
N ALA A 59 10.07 15.34 5.46
CA ALA A 59 10.75 14.03 5.38
C ALA A 59 10.07 13.06 4.40
N SER A 60 8.74 13.12 4.25
CA SER A 60 8.00 12.26 3.33
C SER A 60 8.31 12.56 1.86
N ILE A 61 8.60 13.82 1.51
CA ILE A 61 9.02 14.22 0.16
C ILE A 61 10.49 13.84 -0.07
N ALA A 62 11.36 14.00 0.93
CA ALA A 62 12.77 13.64 0.83
C ALA A 62 13.00 12.12 0.68
N ILE A 63 12.16 11.28 1.28
CA ILE A 63 12.24 9.81 1.12
C ILE A 63 11.88 9.40 -0.31
N LEU A 64 10.89 10.06 -0.95
CA LEU A 64 10.55 9.80 -2.34
C LEU A 64 11.68 10.22 -3.30
N ILE A 65 12.36 11.35 -3.03
CA ILE A 65 13.52 11.79 -3.83
C ILE A 65 14.75 10.87 -3.62
N ALA A 66 14.94 10.32 -2.42
CA ALA A 66 16.07 9.43 -2.14
C ALA A 66 15.99 8.08 -2.89
N VAL A 67 14.78 7.58 -3.17
CA VAL A 67 14.58 6.37 -3.98
C VAL A 67 14.97 6.60 -5.45
N VAL A 68 14.71 7.80 -6.00
CA VAL A 68 15.06 8.16 -7.38
C VAL A 68 16.58 8.18 -7.59
N VAL A 69 17.35 8.69 -6.64
CA VAL A 69 18.82 8.78 -6.79
C VAL A 69 19.46 7.39 -6.74
N ARG A 70 18.98 6.47 -5.89
CA ARG A 70 19.58 5.12 -5.73
C ARG A 70 19.38 4.20 -6.93
N PHE A 71 18.36 4.41 -7.76
CA PHE A 71 18.09 3.58 -8.94
C PHE A 71 18.48 4.23 -10.27
N SER A 72 18.82 5.53 -10.27
CA SER A 72 19.16 6.29 -11.50
C SER A 72 20.64 6.65 -11.62
N THR A 73 21.46 6.50 -10.58
CA THR A 73 22.91 6.71 -10.69
C THR A 73 23.61 5.38 -10.98
N PRO A 74 24.21 5.18 -12.16
CA PRO A 74 25.31 4.23 -12.27
C PRO A 74 26.44 4.70 -11.35
N ASP A 75 27.14 3.76 -10.70
CA ASP A 75 28.25 4.02 -9.79
C ASP A 75 29.31 4.92 -10.45
N ASN A 76 29.22 6.23 -10.25
CA ASN A 76 30.23 7.19 -10.69
C ASN A 76 31.29 7.33 -9.60
N THR A 77 32.10 6.28 -9.41
CA THR A 77 33.42 6.39 -8.80
C THR A 77 34.47 6.53 -9.91
N GLY A 78 34.92 7.76 -10.12
CA GLY A 78 36.15 8.04 -10.88
C GLY A 78 35.89 8.65 -12.24
N GLY A 79 36.52 9.81 -12.47
CA GLY A 79 36.29 10.65 -13.62
C GLY A 79 36.70 10.01 -14.95
N ASN A 80 35.84 10.22 -15.94
CA ASN A 80 36.15 10.65 -17.29
C ASN A 80 34.80 10.93 -17.96
N ILE A 81 34.67 12.09 -18.60
CA ILE A 81 33.45 12.49 -19.32
C ILE A 81 33.19 11.44 -20.42
N PRO A 82 32.06 10.70 -20.41
CA PRO A 82 31.72 9.84 -21.54
C PRO A 82 30.93 10.64 -22.58
N ALA A 83 31.29 10.39 -23.83
CA ALA A 83 30.67 10.87 -25.06
C ALA A 83 29.14 10.65 -25.09
N PRO A 84 28.38 11.39 -25.94
CA PRO A 84 26.93 11.23 -26.02
C PRO A 84 26.61 9.81 -26.46
N GLU A 85 25.98 9.07 -25.54
CA GLU A 85 25.62 7.67 -25.74
C GLU A 85 24.62 7.60 -26.90
N VAL A 86 24.97 6.78 -27.89
CA VAL A 86 24.16 6.44 -29.04
C VAL A 86 22.77 6.04 -28.56
N ILE A 87 21.72 6.58 -29.19
CA ILE A 87 20.32 6.16 -29.01
C ILE A 87 20.21 4.71 -29.53
N GLY A 88 20.74 3.75 -28.77
CA GLY A 88 20.55 2.32 -28.95
C GLY A 88 19.14 1.96 -28.52
N ALA A 89 18.59 0.89 -29.12
CA ALA A 89 17.26 0.37 -28.86
C ALA A 89 16.88 0.50 -27.37
N THR A 90 15.98 1.43 -27.06
CA THR A 90 15.50 1.65 -25.70
C THR A 90 14.90 0.36 -25.18
N ASP A 91 15.37 -0.11 -24.02
CA ASP A 91 14.76 -1.23 -23.30
C ASP A 91 13.28 -0.90 -23.05
N GLU A 92 12.39 -1.61 -23.75
CA GLU A 92 10.95 -1.39 -23.71
C GLU A 92 10.38 -1.67 -22.32
N PHE A 93 10.93 -2.65 -21.60
CA PHE A 93 10.54 -2.94 -20.23
C PHE A 93 10.87 -1.76 -19.33
N LYS A 94 12.10 -1.24 -19.40
CA LYS A 94 12.53 -0.07 -18.62
C LYS A 94 11.66 1.15 -18.94
N THR A 95 11.45 1.42 -20.23
CA THR A 95 10.66 2.58 -20.68
C THR A 95 9.22 2.48 -20.19
N THR A 96 8.61 1.29 -20.26
CA THR A 96 7.26 1.03 -19.76
C THR A 96 7.18 1.19 -18.25
N ASN A 97 8.18 0.67 -17.52
CA ASN A 97 8.27 0.80 -16.08
C ASN A 97 8.33 2.28 -15.68
N ASP A 98 9.22 3.05 -16.29
CA ASP A 98 9.43 4.47 -15.98
C ASP A 98 8.14 5.27 -16.22
N TYR A 99 7.45 5.03 -17.33
CA TYR A 99 6.18 5.69 -17.66
C TYR A 99 5.08 5.43 -16.62
N TYR A 100 4.87 4.17 -16.24
CA TYR A 100 3.82 3.82 -15.29
C TYR A 100 4.20 4.16 -13.86
N ASN A 101 5.49 4.09 -13.49
CA ASN A 101 5.97 4.52 -12.19
C ASN A 101 5.70 6.02 -11.98
N GLN A 102 6.02 6.88 -12.96
CA GLN A 102 5.71 8.31 -12.89
C GLN A 102 4.21 8.58 -12.68
N LYS A 103 3.33 7.82 -13.34
CA LYS A 103 1.88 7.94 -13.12
C LYS A 103 1.46 7.54 -11.72
N MET A 104 2.01 6.45 -11.20
CA MET A 104 1.73 5.98 -9.85
C MET A 104 2.22 6.99 -8.81
N GLU A 105 3.44 7.54 -8.97
CA GLU A 105 4.01 8.57 -8.12
C GLU A 105 3.17 9.85 -8.10
N ALA A 106 2.74 10.33 -9.27
CA ALA A 106 1.86 11.50 -9.35
C ALA A 106 0.56 11.28 -8.55
N LYS A 107 -0.05 10.10 -8.66
CA LYS A 107 -1.25 9.76 -7.87
C LYS A 107 -0.99 9.67 -6.38
N ILE A 108 0.16 9.10 -5.98
CA ILE A 108 0.55 9.07 -4.57
C ILE A 108 0.76 10.49 -4.05
N ALA A 109 1.38 11.38 -4.82
CA ALA A 109 1.59 12.77 -4.45
C ALA A 109 0.25 13.52 -4.23
N ASP A 110 -0.71 13.35 -5.15
CA ASP A 110 -2.06 13.90 -5.02
C ASP A 110 -2.73 13.43 -3.72
N ILE A 111 -2.66 12.12 -3.45
CA ILE A 111 -3.23 11.51 -2.24
C ILE A 111 -2.56 12.03 -0.99
N MET A 112 -1.21 12.08 -0.96
CA MET A 112 -0.44 12.58 0.18
C MET A 112 -0.77 14.04 0.50
N CYS A 113 -0.94 14.86 -0.54
CA CYS A 113 -1.36 16.25 -0.35
C CYS A 113 -2.75 16.34 0.30
N LYS A 114 -3.74 15.57 -0.17
CA LYS A 114 -5.08 15.53 0.45
C LYS A 114 -5.05 14.99 1.87
N LEU A 115 -4.24 13.95 2.10
CA LEU A 115 -4.10 13.27 3.38
C LEU A 115 -3.56 14.21 4.47
N ALA A 116 -2.71 15.18 4.12
CA ALA A 116 -2.20 16.20 5.04
C ALA A 116 -3.30 17.00 5.76
N TYR A 117 -4.54 17.00 5.24
CA TYR A 117 -5.69 17.70 5.80
C TYR A 117 -6.68 16.80 6.58
N THR A 118 -6.42 15.49 6.70
CA THR A 118 -7.26 14.59 7.51
C THR A 118 -6.77 14.53 8.97
N ASP A 119 -7.48 13.78 9.83
CA ASP A 119 -7.00 13.50 11.18
C ASP A 119 -5.74 12.60 11.18
N THR A 120 -5.02 12.63 12.29
CA THR A 120 -3.71 11.97 12.44
C THR A 120 -3.77 10.44 12.37
N GLU A 121 -4.90 9.83 12.77
CA GLU A 121 -5.05 8.38 12.71
C GLU A 121 -5.20 7.91 11.26
N ASN A 122 -6.09 8.57 10.51
CA ASN A 122 -6.28 8.30 9.09
C ASN A 122 -5.01 8.60 8.30
N GLN A 123 -4.25 9.66 8.65
CA GLN A 123 -2.94 9.94 8.06
C GLN A 123 -1.96 8.78 8.25
N ALA A 124 -1.74 8.36 9.50
CA ALA A 124 -0.75 7.33 9.80
C ALA A 124 -1.11 5.99 9.15
N ARG A 125 -2.38 5.61 9.21
CA ARG A 125 -2.87 4.36 8.63
C ARG A 125 -2.75 4.35 7.11
N LEU A 126 -3.24 5.39 6.44
CA LEU A 126 -3.24 5.42 4.97
C LEU A 126 -1.83 5.59 4.40
N THR A 127 -0.97 6.37 5.07
CA THR A 127 0.45 6.47 4.70
C THR A 127 1.13 5.10 4.76
N LYS A 128 0.87 4.33 5.84
CA LYS A 128 1.41 2.97 5.97
C LYS A 128 0.90 2.03 4.88
N ASP A 129 -0.38 2.12 4.53
CA ASP A 129 -0.96 1.28 3.49
C ASP A 129 -0.43 1.64 2.09
N ILE A 130 -0.22 2.93 1.80
CA ILE A 130 0.42 3.37 0.55
C ILE A 130 1.88 2.93 0.49
N GLN A 131 2.63 2.99 1.60
CA GLN A 131 3.99 2.46 1.65
C GLN A 131 4.04 0.97 1.31
N LYS A 132 3.08 0.16 1.79
CA LYS A 132 3.02 -1.26 1.41
C LYS A 132 2.78 -1.46 -0.09
N ILE A 133 1.99 -0.60 -0.73
CA ILE A 133 1.78 -0.66 -2.19
C ILE A 133 3.09 -0.35 -2.92
N ILE A 134 3.84 0.66 -2.47
CA ILE A 134 5.15 1.02 -3.03
C ILE A 134 6.15 -0.13 -2.87
N ASP A 135 6.28 -0.67 -1.66
CA ASP A 135 7.22 -1.75 -1.37
C ASP A 135 6.85 -3.02 -2.17
N GLY A 136 5.55 -3.33 -2.25
CA GLY A 136 5.04 -4.43 -3.06
C GLY A 136 5.32 -4.26 -4.55
N ASN A 137 5.16 -3.04 -5.07
CA ASN A 137 5.50 -2.71 -6.46
C ASN A 137 7.00 -2.93 -6.71
N ASN A 138 7.87 -2.38 -5.86
CA ASN A 138 9.31 -2.55 -6.01
C ASN A 138 9.74 -4.02 -6.00
N ASN A 139 9.17 -4.83 -5.11
CA ASN A 139 9.43 -6.27 -5.09
C ASN A 139 8.97 -6.94 -6.39
N PHE A 140 7.77 -6.63 -6.87
CA PHE A 140 7.25 -7.17 -8.12
C PHE A 140 8.14 -6.78 -9.33
N ILE A 141 8.59 -5.51 -9.43
CA ILE A 141 9.51 -5.06 -10.48
C ILE A 141 10.83 -5.84 -10.45
N ASN A 142 11.39 -6.02 -9.26
CA ASN A 142 12.64 -6.77 -9.06
C ASN A 142 12.51 -8.26 -9.44
N GLU A 143 11.32 -8.84 -9.35
CA GLU A 143 11.04 -10.21 -9.77
C GLU A 143 10.78 -10.30 -11.27
N ILE A 144 9.87 -9.49 -11.80
CA ILE A 144 9.43 -9.60 -13.20
C ILE A 144 10.49 -9.15 -14.21
N SER A 145 11.38 -8.23 -13.83
CA SER A 145 12.50 -7.78 -14.68
C SER A 145 13.48 -8.91 -15.04
N LYS A 146 13.55 -9.94 -14.20
CA LYS A 146 14.40 -11.13 -14.40
C LYS A 146 13.78 -12.17 -15.32
N ASN A 147 12.52 -11.99 -15.75
CA ASN A 147 11.86 -12.91 -16.67
C ASN A 147 12.59 -12.90 -18.03
N GLU A 148 12.81 -14.10 -18.58
CA GLU A 148 13.44 -14.31 -19.89
C GLU A 148 12.49 -13.92 -21.03
N ASP A 149 11.18 -14.11 -20.84
CA ASP A 149 10.14 -13.66 -21.77
C ASP A 149 9.79 -12.19 -21.48
N LYS A 150 10.37 -11.29 -22.29
CA LYS A 150 10.21 -9.83 -22.14
C LYS A 150 8.80 -9.34 -22.47
N ASP A 151 8.14 -9.95 -23.44
CA ASP A 151 6.77 -9.57 -23.80
C ASP A 151 5.79 -9.93 -22.68
N MET A 152 5.97 -11.13 -22.10
CA MET A 152 5.24 -11.54 -20.90
C MET A 152 5.53 -10.62 -19.72
N ALA A 153 6.81 -10.27 -19.50
CA ALA A 153 7.20 -9.38 -18.43
C ALA A 153 6.51 -8.01 -18.56
N ILE A 154 6.50 -7.42 -19.75
CA ILE A 154 5.85 -6.14 -20.05
C ILE A 154 4.32 -6.26 -19.86
N HIS A 155 3.69 -7.34 -20.31
CA HIS A 155 2.26 -7.56 -20.11
C HIS A 155 1.88 -7.52 -18.62
N PHE A 156 2.59 -8.30 -17.79
CA PHE A 156 2.33 -8.33 -16.36
C PHE A 156 2.73 -7.05 -15.65
N LEU A 157 3.80 -6.38 -16.09
CA LEU A 157 4.20 -5.06 -15.63
C LEU A 157 3.06 -4.04 -15.77
N VAL A 158 2.52 -3.92 -16.99
CA VAL A 158 1.43 -3.00 -17.29
C VAL A 158 0.19 -3.35 -16.47
N LYS A 159 -0.15 -4.64 -16.38
CA LYS A 159 -1.29 -5.10 -15.57
C LYS A 159 -1.13 -4.73 -14.10
N HIS A 160 0.04 -4.98 -13.52
CA HIS A 160 0.33 -4.67 -12.12
C HIS A 160 0.19 -3.18 -11.82
N TYR A 161 0.82 -2.32 -12.64
CA TYR A 161 0.69 -0.87 -12.48
C TYR A 161 -0.74 -0.38 -12.61
N ARG A 162 -1.51 -0.89 -13.59
CA ARG A 162 -2.92 -0.52 -13.73
C ARG A 162 -3.73 -0.88 -12.50
N THR A 163 -3.49 -2.04 -11.90
CA THR A 163 -4.15 -2.44 -10.65
C THR A 163 -3.77 -1.50 -9.50
N ASN A 164 -2.48 -1.21 -9.31
CA ASN A 164 -2.02 -0.31 -8.24
C ASN A 164 -2.59 1.11 -8.42
N ILE A 165 -2.53 1.65 -9.64
CA ILE A 165 -3.10 2.97 -9.96
C ILE A 165 -4.60 2.99 -9.70
N HIS A 166 -5.33 1.95 -10.11
CA HIS A 166 -6.78 1.88 -9.84
C HIS A 166 -7.10 1.86 -8.34
N VAL A 167 -6.30 1.15 -7.53
CA VAL A 167 -6.43 1.17 -6.06
C VAL A 167 -6.18 2.58 -5.52
N LEU A 168 -5.13 3.26 -6.02
CA LEU A 168 -4.81 4.64 -5.63
C LEU A 168 -5.91 5.62 -6.05
N GLU A 169 -6.48 5.49 -7.24
CA GLU A 169 -7.62 6.28 -7.69
C GLU A 169 -8.85 6.10 -6.79
N ASN A 170 -9.13 4.86 -6.38
CA ASN A 170 -10.21 4.58 -5.42
C ASN A 170 -9.95 5.22 -4.05
N ILE A 171 -8.69 5.23 -3.59
CA ILE A 171 -8.28 5.94 -2.36
C ILE A 171 -8.49 7.44 -2.53
N ASP A 172 -8.00 8.01 -3.64
CA ASP A 172 -8.09 9.43 -3.96
C ASP A 172 -9.54 9.92 -4.02
N GLN A 173 -10.41 9.12 -4.65
CA GLN A 173 -11.85 9.39 -4.72
C GLN A 173 -12.51 9.38 -3.33
N LYS A 174 -12.12 8.44 -2.45
CA LYS A 174 -12.66 8.33 -1.08
C LYS A 174 -12.18 9.45 -0.17
N LEU A 175 -10.97 9.95 -0.36
CA LEU A 175 -10.52 11.19 0.27
C LEU A 175 -11.34 12.37 -0.25
N GLY A 176 -11.83 12.32 -1.48
CA GLY A 176 -12.72 13.33 -2.02
C GLY A 176 -12.01 14.67 -2.26
N LYS A 177 -12.76 15.76 -2.16
CA LYS A 177 -12.30 17.11 -2.46
C LYS A 177 -11.70 17.81 -1.24
N TYR A 178 -10.66 17.24 -0.63
CA TYR A 178 -9.79 18.04 0.24
C TYR A 178 -9.00 19.00 -0.67
N THR A 179 -9.49 20.24 -0.80
CA THR A 179 -9.26 21.16 -1.93
C THR A 179 -8.14 22.16 -1.68
N LYS A 180 -7.06 21.74 -1.00
CA LYS A 180 -5.86 22.57 -0.84
C LYS A 180 -4.59 21.85 -1.33
N CYS A 181 -4.74 21.29 -2.52
CA CYS A 181 -3.74 20.81 -3.45
C CYS A 181 -4.00 21.58 -4.74
#